data_AF-A0A1B8D1C3-F1
#
_entry.id   AF-A0A1B8D1C3-F1
#
_cell.length_a   1.000
_cell.length_b   1.000
_cell.length_c   1.000
_cell.angle_alpha   90.00
_cell.angle_beta   90.00
_cell.angle_gamma   90.00
#
_symmetry.space_group_name_H-M   'P 1'
#
loop_
_entity.id
_entity.type
_entity.pdbx_description
1 polymer ?
#
loop_
_entity_poly.entity_id
_entity_poly.type
_entity_poly.pdbx_seq_one_letter_code
_entity_poly.pdbx_strand_id
1 'polypeptide(L)'
;MASTNCWKCLIRPSTAASPYALSNAQRAAAFSTTTTVGAAANAKQKPKVPNMKAKGAAQSLRIRKKAPVKTGRPPAPGERKAMRKRIVLSNTNALEVQGLQELSPETMVDAAMVGKVVTIPGPVIDQLRVVEAFKKNQSWDLFRTPSILVRDETVTLSKKLLDAAAAKKTASIILSGSRATGKSMLLLQAIATAFTKGWIVISIPD
;
A
#
# COMPACT_ATOMS: atom_id res chain seq x y z
N MET A 1 21.38 18.44 -29.09
CA MET A 1 21.68 17.02 -29.38
C MET A 1 21.46 16.23 -28.10
N ALA A 2 20.24 15.77 -27.84
CA ALA A 2 19.91 15.04 -26.63
C ALA A 2 20.09 13.54 -26.87
N SER A 3 21.00 12.92 -26.12
CA SER A 3 21.31 11.50 -26.19
C SER A 3 20.09 10.64 -25.84
N THR A 4 19.75 9.71 -26.73
CA THR A 4 18.57 8.82 -26.69
C THR A 4 18.68 7.64 -25.72
N ASN A 5 19.73 7.52 -24.90
CA ASN A 5 20.00 6.29 -24.16
C ASN A 5 20.08 6.52 -22.65
N CYS A 6 18.93 6.49 -22.00
CA CYS A 6 18.84 6.36 -20.54
C CYS A 6 19.08 4.89 -20.15
N TRP A 7 20.16 4.64 -19.41
CA TRP A 7 20.58 3.31 -18.95
C TRP A 7 19.56 2.61 -18.03
N LYS A 8 18.53 3.33 -17.53
CA LYS A 8 17.44 2.74 -16.72
C LYS A 8 16.40 1.97 -17.54
N CYS A 9 16.47 2.02 -18.87
CA CYS A 9 15.53 1.30 -19.73
C CYS A 9 15.94 -0.16 -20.02
N LEU A 10 17.17 -0.58 -19.69
CA LEU A 10 17.70 -1.91 -20.00
C LEU A 10 17.30 -3.01 -19.00
N ILE A 11 16.58 -2.69 -17.91
CA ILE A 11 16.29 -3.65 -16.82
C ILE A 11 14.86 -4.21 -16.89
N ARG A 12 14.06 -3.83 -17.90
CA ARG A 12 12.71 -4.39 -18.07
C ARG A 12 12.70 -5.43 -19.19
N PRO A 13 12.47 -6.72 -18.90
CA PRO A 13 12.20 -7.66 -19.97
C PRO A 13 10.92 -7.21 -20.67
N SER A 14 11.00 -6.97 -21.98
CA SER A 14 9.85 -6.71 -22.82
C SER A 14 8.97 -7.95 -22.83
N THR A 15 7.93 -7.96 -22.00
CA THR A 15 6.89 -8.99 -22.09
C THR A 15 6.19 -8.80 -23.43
N ALA A 16 6.36 -9.78 -24.32
CA ALA A 16 5.65 -9.87 -25.58
C ALA A 16 4.14 -9.69 -25.34
N ALA A 17 3.51 -8.90 -26.21
CA ALA A 17 2.08 -8.69 -26.21
C ALA A 17 1.36 -10.04 -26.34
N SER A 18 0.49 -10.35 -25.37
CA SER A 18 -0.40 -11.51 -25.43
C SER A 18 -1.42 -11.33 -26.58
N PRO A 19 -1.71 -12.37 -27.39
CA PRO A 19 -2.63 -12.27 -28.52
C PRO A 19 -4.11 -12.19 -28.12
N TYR A 20 -4.44 -12.21 -26.83
CA TYR A 20 -5.81 -12.16 -26.32
C TYR A 20 -6.28 -10.75 -25.94
N ALA A 21 -5.89 -9.73 -26.71
CA ALA A 21 -6.52 -8.42 -26.62
C ALA A 21 -7.92 -8.49 -27.24
N LEU A 22 -8.89 -8.95 -26.43
CA LEU A 22 -10.31 -8.86 -26.77
C LEU A 22 -10.66 -7.38 -27.01
N SER A 23 -11.03 -7.09 -28.26
CA SER A 23 -11.57 -5.83 -28.71
C SER A 23 -12.65 -5.35 -27.75
N ASN A 24 -12.54 -4.10 -27.29
CA ASN A 24 -13.51 -3.46 -26.43
C ASN A 24 -14.78 -3.16 -27.25
N ALA A 25 -15.58 -4.20 -27.52
CA ALA A 25 -16.92 -4.06 -28.08
C ALA A 25 -17.82 -3.41 -27.01
N GLN A 26 -18.49 -2.35 -27.40
CA GLN A 26 -19.34 -1.52 -26.55
C GLN A 26 -20.42 -2.37 -25.89
N ARG A 27 -20.24 -2.71 -24.60
CA ARG A 27 -21.32 -3.24 -23.76
C ARG A 27 -22.26 -2.09 -23.40
N ALA A 28 -23.39 -2.00 -24.10
CA ALA A 28 -24.54 -1.25 -23.62
C ALA A 28 -25.14 -2.02 -22.42
N ALA A 29 -25.33 -1.33 -21.30
CA ALA A 29 -25.93 -1.92 -20.10
C ALA A 29 -27.44 -2.13 -20.30
N ALA A 30 -27.95 -3.31 -19.97
CA ALA A 30 -29.33 -3.75 -20.25
C ALA A 30 -30.43 -3.07 -19.41
N PHE A 31 -30.11 -2.15 -18.48
CA PHE A 31 -31.08 -1.56 -17.56
C PHE A 31 -30.91 -0.05 -17.32
N SER A 32 -30.46 0.70 -18.33
CA SER A 32 -30.42 2.17 -18.27
C SER A 32 -31.35 2.77 -19.33
N THR A 33 -32.30 3.61 -18.91
CA THR A 33 -33.36 4.22 -19.75
C THR A 33 -32.89 5.39 -20.61
N THR A 34 -31.59 5.57 -20.80
CA THR A 34 -31.08 6.59 -21.74
C THR A 34 -31.08 6.04 -23.16
N THR A 35 -31.93 6.60 -24.01
CA THR A 35 -32.03 6.26 -25.44
C THR A 35 -30.70 6.48 -26.17
N THR A 36 -30.20 5.43 -26.81
CA THR A 36 -29.08 5.53 -27.75
C THR A 36 -29.62 6.09 -29.07
N VAL A 37 -29.23 7.31 -29.42
CA VAL A 37 -29.58 7.92 -30.71
C VAL A 37 -28.84 7.16 -31.82
N GLY A 38 -29.51 6.18 -32.42
CA GLY A 38 -29.06 5.51 -33.64
C GLY A 38 -29.12 6.49 -34.81
N ALA A 39 -27.98 6.71 -35.48
CA ALA A 39 -27.94 7.49 -36.71
C ALA A 39 -28.69 6.74 -37.82
N ALA A 40 -29.87 7.23 -38.19
CA ALA A 40 -30.61 6.74 -39.35
C ALA A 40 -29.88 7.16 -40.64
N ALA A 41 -29.38 6.18 -41.40
CA ALA A 41 -28.89 6.38 -42.75
C ALA A 41 -30.09 6.47 -43.72
N ASN A 42 -30.54 7.68 -44.02
CA ASN A 42 -31.48 7.91 -45.12
C ASN A 42 -30.72 8.18 -46.42
N ALA A 43 -30.88 7.28 -47.39
CA ALA A 43 -30.30 7.38 -48.71
C ALA A 43 -31.31 7.95 -49.74
N LYS A 44 -30.90 9.06 -50.39
CA LYS A 44 -31.27 9.55 -51.75
C LYS A 44 -32.70 10.12 -51.89
N GLN A 45 -32.90 11.36 -52.38
CA GLN A 45 -32.68 11.82 -53.76
C GLN A 45 -32.23 13.31 -53.84
N LYS A 46 -31.50 13.67 -54.92
CA LYS A 46 -30.98 15.03 -55.22
C LYS A 46 -31.94 15.81 -56.15
N PRO A 47 -31.85 17.15 -56.29
CA PRO A 47 -30.95 17.72 -57.32
C PRO A 47 -30.26 19.09 -57.02
N LYS A 48 -29.14 19.31 -57.75
CA LYS A 48 -28.49 20.57 -58.20
C LYS A 48 -27.74 21.51 -57.21
N VAL A 49 -26.39 21.40 -57.28
CA VAL A 49 -25.26 22.39 -57.25
C VAL A 49 -25.53 23.88 -56.89
N PRO A 50 -24.57 24.60 -56.23
CA PRO A 50 -23.14 24.54 -56.52
C PRO A 50 -22.19 24.31 -55.33
N ASN A 51 -21.15 23.56 -55.66
CA ASN A 51 -19.78 23.60 -55.17
C ASN A 51 -19.43 24.76 -54.21
N MET A 52 -19.59 24.53 -52.91
CA MET A 52 -18.63 25.03 -51.94
C MET A 52 -17.96 23.81 -51.33
N LYS A 53 -16.73 23.52 -51.76
CA LYS A 53 -15.79 22.70 -50.98
C LYS A 53 -15.50 23.42 -49.66
N ALA A 54 -16.47 23.43 -48.76
CA ALA A 54 -16.24 23.81 -47.37
C ALA A 54 -15.52 22.64 -46.71
N LYS A 55 -14.18 22.67 -46.74
CA LYS A 55 -13.33 21.85 -45.89
C LYS A 55 -13.87 21.94 -44.44
N GLY A 56 -14.54 20.89 -43.95
CA GLY A 56 -14.86 20.77 -42.52
C GLY A 56 -16.30 20.44 -42.11
N ALA A 57 -17.23 20.17 -43.03
CA ALA A 57 -18.66 20.02 -42.68
C ALA A 57 -19.08 18.72 -41.94
N ALA A 58 -18.17 17.87 -41.46
CA ALA A 58 -18.55 16.64 -40.75
C ALA A 58 -17.58 16.18 -39.65
N GLN A 59 -16.72 17.07 -39.14
CA GLN A 59 -15.85 16.74 -38.01
C GLN A 59 -16.30 17.58 -36.83
N SER A 60 -17.06 16.98 -35.92
CA SER A 60 -17.50 17.66 -34.69
C SER A 60 -16.28 18.29 -34.03
N LEU A 61 -16.25 19.62 -34.01
CA LEU A 61 -15.16 20.35 -33.40
C LEU A 61 -15.19 19.97 -31.92
N ARG A 62 -14.19 19.20 -31.46
CA ARG A 62 -13.95 18.98 -30.04
C ARG A 62 -13.53 20.32 -29.44
N ILE A 63 -14.51 21.19 -29.20
CA ILE A 63 -14.32 22.49 -28.57
C ILE A 63 -13.79 22.19 -27.17
N ARG A 64 -12.51 22.49 -26.96
CA ARG A 64 -11.84 22.40 -25.66
C ARG A 64 -12.59 23.35 -24.74
N LYS A 65 -13.43 22.82 -23.84
CA LYS A 65 -14.04 23.62 -22.78
C LYS A 65 -12.91 24.31 -22.00
N LYS A 66 -13.11 25.59 -21.65
CA LYS A 66 -12.15 26.37 -20.84
C LYS A 66 -11.81 25.56 -19.59
N ALA A 67 -10.53 25.57 -19.22
CA ALA A 67 -10.04 24.76 -18.10
C ALA A 67 -10.92 25.03 -16.86
N PRO A 68 -11.39 23.97 -16.17
CA PRO A 68 -12.22 24.14 -14.99
C PRO A 68 -11.48 25.01 -13.97
N VAL A 69 -12.17 26.05 -13.46
CA VAL A 69 -11.67 26.91 -12.39
C VAL A 69 -11.34 25.99 -11.21
N LYS A 70 -10.09 26.01 -10.74
CA LYS A 70 -9.67 25.19 -9.59
C LYS A 70 -10.34 25.75 -8.35
N THR A 71 -11.47 25.19 -7.95
CA THR A 71 -12.30 25.64 -6.82
C THR A 71 -11.76 25.24 -5.44
N GLY A 72 -10.52 24.73 -5.36
CA GLY A 72 -9.91 24.29 -4.10
C GLY A 72 -8.43 24.60 -4.03
N ARG A 73 -7.94 24.81 -2.79
CA ARG A 73 -6.50 24.95 -2.51
C ARG A 73 -5.80 23.66 -2.95
N PRO A 74 -4.78 23.73 -3.82
CA PRO A 74 -4.02 22.55 -4.18
C PRO A 74 -3.29 22.00 -2.94
N PRO A 75 -3.10 20.68 -2.84
CA PRO A 75 -2.41 20.08 -1.71
C PRO A 75 -0.97 20.59 -1.64
N ALA A 76 -0.49 20.78 -0.42
CA ALA A 76 0.86 21.23 -0.14
C ALA A 76 1.90 20.21 -0.67
N PRO A 77 3.14 20.67 -0.98
CA PRO A 77 4.20 19.75 -1.35
C PRO A 77 4.41 18.70 -0.23
N GLY A 78 4.37 17.42 -0.61
CA GLY A 78 4.53 16.31 0.34
C GLY A 78 3.23 15.79 0.98
N GLU A 79 2.14 16.56 1.00
CA GLU A 79 0.88 16.19 1.67
C GLU A 79 0.31 14.86 1.14
N ARG A 80 0.31 14.68 -0.18
CA ARG A 80 -0.14 13.43 -0.82
C ARG A 80 0.71 12.22 -0.42
N LYS A 81 2.01 12.41 -0.21
CA LYS A 81 2.93 11.33 0.18
C LYS A 81 2.74 11.01 1.67
N ALA A 82 2.63 12.03 2.51
CA ALA A 82 2.33 11.88 3.93
C ALA A 82 1.00 11.15 4.15
N MET A 83 -0.06 11.54 3.43
CA MET A 83 -1.36 10.85 3.50
C MET A 83 -1.27 9.36 3.13
N ARG A 84 -0.46 9.00 2.11
CA ARG A 84 -0.27 7.61 1.67
C ARG A 84 0.66 6.78 2.56
N LYS A 85 1.52 7.42 3.35
CA LYS A 85 2.46 6.77 4.27
C LYS A 85 2.02 6.87 5.75
N ARG A 86 0.99 7.67 6.06
CA ARG A 86 0.45 7.85 7.41
C ARG A 86 0.06 6.49 8.01
N ILE A 87 0.37 6.33 9.28
CA ILE A 87 0.02 5.17 10.08
C ILE A 87 -0.86 5.66 11.23
N VAL A 88 -1.96 4.96 11.48
CA VAL A 88 -2.86 5.21 12.61
C VAL A 88 -2.75 4.00 13.52
N LEU A 89 -2.35 4.20 14.78
CA LEU A 89 -2.08 3.11 15.74
C LEU A 89 -3.15 2.95 16.82
N SER A 90 -4.13 3.85 16.86
CA SER A 90 -5.15 3.87 17.91
C SER A 90 -6.47 4.30 17.32
N ASN A 91 -7.51 3.55 17.62
CA ASN A 91 -8.88 3.86 17.26
C ASN A 91 -9.75 4.01 18.51
N THR A 92 -10.23 5.22 18.76
CA THR A 92 -11.08 5.53 19.90
C THR A 92 -12.46 4.86 19.82
N ASN A 93 -12.91 4.47 18.63
CA ASN A 93 -14.20 3.79 18.46
C ASN A 93 -14.11 2.29 18.76
N ALA A 94 -12.89 1.72 18.78
CA ALA A 94 -12.69 0.30 19.08
C ALA A 94 -12.89 0.02 20.58
N LEU A 95 -13.39 -1.18 20.88
CA LEU A 95 -13.58 -1.64 22.25
C LEU A 95 -12.24 -1.91 22.94
N GLU A 96 -12.17 -1.60 24.23
CA GLU A 96 -11.02 -1.94 25.06
C GLU A 96 -11.11 -3.41 25.49
N VAL A 97 -10.09 -4.18 25.14
CA VAL A 97 -10.00 -5.59 25.54
C VAL A 97 -9.35 -5.65 26.91
N GLN A 98 -10.13 -6.04 27.91
CA GLN A 98 -9.67 -6.17 29.29
C GLN A 98 -8.77 -7.41 29.45
N GLY A 99 -7.75 -7.30 30.32
CA GLY A 99 -6.88 -8.43 30.67
C GLY A 99 -5.79 -8.77 29.64
N LEU A 100 -5.56 -7.91 28.64
CA LEU A 100 -4.41 -8.08 27.75
C LEU A 100 -3.10 -7.88 28.51
N GLN A 101 -2.23 -8.89 28.46
CA GLN A 101 -0.89 -8.79 29.01
C GLN A 101 -0.04 -7.84 28.17
N GLU A 102 0.86 -7.11 28.84
CA GLU A 102 1.81 -6.22 28.19
C GLU A 102 3.08 -6.96 27.76
N LEU A 103 3.73 -6.48 26.71
CA LEU A 103 4.95 -7.07 26.17
C LEU A 103 6.12 -6.88 27.12
N SER A 104 6.53 -7.97 27.74
CA SER A 104 7.78 -8.05 28.49
C SER A 104 8.79 -8.96 27.76
N PRO A 105 10.10 -8.83 28.03
CA PRO A 105 11.09 -9.72 27.44
C PRO A 105 10.91 -11.19 27.85
N GLU A 106 10.32 -11.45 29.01
CA GLU A 106 10.05 -12.81 29.50
C GLU A 106 8.88 -13.43 28.73
N THR A 107 7.81 -12.64 28.56
CA THR A 107 6.60 -13.01 27.82
C THR A 107 6.88 -13.45 26.38
N MET A 108 7.93 -12.92 25.74
CA MET A 108 8.32 -13.28 24.36
C MET A 108 9.11 -14.59 24.25
N VAL A 109 9.66 -15.11 25.34
CA VAL A 109 10.46 -16.34 25.38
C VAL A 109 9.62 -17.54 25.82
N ASP A 110 8.57 -17.26 26.58
CA ASP A 110 7.69 -18.27 27.14
C ASP A 110 6.88 -18.99 26.06
N ALA A 111 7.07 -20.31 25.98
CA ALA A 111 6.29 -21.14 25.06
C ALA A 111 4.78 -21.14 25.41
N ALA A 112 4.43 -20.90 26.68
CA ALA A 112 3.05 -20.79 27.14
C ALA A 112 2.32 -19.53 26.61
N MET A 113 3.07 -18.57 26.06
CA MET A 113 2.51 -17.37 25.45
C MET A 113 2.20 -17.53 23.96
N VAL A 114 2.63 -18.63 23.34
CA VAL A 114 2.28 -18.95 21.95
C VAL A 114 0.76 -18.98 21.78
N GLY A 115 0.28 -18.29 20.75
CA GLY A 115 -1.15 -18.16 20.43
C GLY A 115 -1.87 -17.07 21.23
N LYS A 116 -1.20 -16.40 22.17
CA LYS A 116 -1.79 -15.28 22.92
C LYS A 116 -1.44 -13.94 22.29
N VAL A 117 -2.38 -13.00 22.44
CA VAL A 117 -2.20 -11.61 22.01
C VAL A 117 -1.65 -10.80 23.17
N VAL A 118 -0.65 -9.99 22.89
CA VAL A 118 0.09 -9.17 23.86
C VAL A 118 0.13 -7.73 23.37
N THR A 119 -0.07 -6.78 24.26
CA THR A 119 -0.08 -5.34 23.95
C THR A 119 1.33 -4.77 23.98
N ILE A 120 1.67 -3.90 23.05
CA ILE A 120 2.98 -3.22 23.07
C ILE A 120 2.95 -2.08 24.11
N PRO A 121 3.96 -1.96 24.99
CA PRO A 121 4.07 -0.86 25.94
C PRO A 121 4.08 0.51 25.26
N GLY A 122 3.40 1.48 25.87
CA GLY A 122 3.39 2.90 25.48
C GLY A 122 4.75 3.46 25.04
N PRO A 123 5.81 3.38 25.88
CA PRO A 123 7.12 3.93 25.53
C PRO A 123 7.77 3.23 24.33
N VAL A 124 7.54 1.92 24.18
CA VAL A 124 8.09 1.14 23.06
C VAL A 124 7.35 1.46 21.77
N ILE A 125 6.05 1.79 21.81
CA ILE A 125 5.30 2.26 20.64
C ILE A 125 5.94 3.52 20.07
N ASP A 126 6.32 4.48 20.92
CA ASP A 126 6.94 5.73 20.46
C ASP A 126 8.31 5.47 19.83
N GLN A 127 9.11 4.58 20.42
CA GLN A 127 10.40 4.17 19.84
C GLN A 127 10.22 3.44 18.50
N LEU A 128 9.24 2.56 18.39
CA LEU A 128 8.90 1.87 17.13
C LEU A 128 8.39 2.83 16.05
N ARG A 129 7.72 3.93 16.43
CA ARG A 129 7.33 4.99 15.50
C ARG A 129 8.55 5.75 14.97
N VAL A 130 9.50 6.10 15.83
CA VAL A 130 10.74 6.81 15.44
C VAL A 130 11.55 6.01 14.43
N VAL A 131 11.60 4.69 14.61
CA VAL A 131 12.35 3.78 13.72
C VAL A 131 11.56 3.37 12.47
N GLU A 132 10.36 3.92 12.27
CA GLU A 132 9.41 3.58 11.20
C GLU A 132 9.18 2.06 11.04
N ALA A 133 9.15 1.34 12.17
CA ALA A 133 8.95 -0.12 12.19
C ALA A 133 7.53 -0.50 11.76
N PHE A 134 6.55 0.34 12.08
CA PHE A 134 5.16 0.17 11.64
C PHE A 134 5.06 0.39 10.13
N LYS A 135 4.24 -0.43 9.46
CA LYS A 135 3.96 -0.29 8.03
C LYS A 135 2.48 -0.05 7.80
N LYS A 136 2.15 0.80 6.82
CA LYS A 136 0.76 1.14 6.45
C LYS A 136 -0.14 -0.05 6.09
N ASN A 137 0.45 -1.16 5.65
CA ASN A 137 -0.32 -2.35 5.22
C ASN A 137 -0.76 -3.24 6.40
N GLN A 138 -0.39 -2.91 7.65
CA GLN A 138 -0.61 -3.74 8.84
C GLN A 138 -1.90 -3.41 9.63
N SER A 139 -2.75 -2.51 9.11
CA SER A 139 -4.11 -2.23 9.64
C SER A 139 -4.21 -2.07 11.17
N TRP A 140 -3.32 -1.28 11.78
CA TRP A 140 -3.33 -0.98 13.22
C TRP A 140 -4.54 -0.15 13.68
N ASP A 141 -5.20 0.53 12.75
CA ASP A 141 -6.38 1.37 12.95
C ASP A 141 -7.65 0.60 13.40
N LEU A 142 -7.59 -0.73 13.40
CA LEU A 142 -8.74 -1.56 13.80
C LEU A 142 -8.90 -1.65 15.32
N PHE A 143 -7.83 -1.43 16.08
CA PHE A 143 -7.79 -1.67 17.52
C PHE A 143 -7.54 -0.39 18.31
N ARG A 144 -7.93 -0.41 19.59
CA ARG A 144 -7.70 0.70 20.52
C ARG A 144 -6.21 0.91 20.78
N THR A 145 -5.50 -0.20 21.03
CA THR A 145 -4.06 -0.25 21.30
C THR A 145 -3.37 -1.21 20.32
N PRO A 146 -2.12 -0.93 19.92
CA PRO A 146 -1.39 -1.82 19.04
C PRO A 146 -0.99 -3.09 19.80
N SER A 147 -1.54 -4.22 19.38
CA SER A 147 -1.29 -5.54 19.96
C SER A 147 -0.76 -6.51 18.91
N ILE A 148 0.01 -7.49 19.37
CA ILE A 148 0.73 -8.45 18.53
C ILE A 148 0.45 -9.88 18.99
N LEU A 149 0.42 -10.82 18.04
CA LEU A 149 0.27 -12.24 18.32
C LEU A 149 1.64 -12.88 18.52
N VAL A 150 1.82 -13.57 19.64
CA VAL A 150 3.00 -14.41 19.88
C VAL A 150 2.83 -15.73 19.11
N ARG A 151 3.77 -16.02 18.21
CA ARG A 151 3.80 -17.24 17.38
C ARG A 151 5.02 -18.09 17.76
N ASP A 152 5.05 -19.35 17.35
CA ASP A 152 6.21 -20.22 17.56
C ASP A 152 7.51 -19.61 17.01
N GLU A 153 7.43 -19.00 15.83
CA GLU A 153 8.53 -18.30 15.18
C GLU A 153 9.05 -17.13 16.02
N THR A 154 8.16 -16.41 16.71
CA THR A 154 8.52 -15.26 17.55
C THR A 154 9.28 -15.69 18.79
N VAL A 155 8.86 -16.79 19.40
CA VAL A 155 9.55 -17.38 20.55
C VAL A 155 10.92 -17.92 20.13
N THR A 156 10.97 -18.60 18.98
CA THR A 156 12.21 -19.14 18.42
C THR A 156 13.22 -18.04 18.09
N LEU A 157 12.75 -16.94 17.49
CA LEU A 157 13.59 -15.78 17.18
C LEU A 157 14.07 -15.09 18.47
N SER A 158 13.17 -14.85 19.42
CA SER A 158 13.50 -14.17 20.67
C SER A 158 14.52 -14.95 21.49
N LYS A 159 14.39 -16.28 21.55
CA LYS A 159 15.40 -17.18 22.15
C LYS A 159 16.77 -16.99 21.50
N LYS A 160 16.85 -17.09 20.17
CA LYS A 160 18.11 -16.90 19.43
C LYS A 160 18.76 -15.54 19.68
N LEU A 161 17.97 -14.46 19.79
CA LEU A 161 18.49 -13.14 20.11
C LEU A 161 19.06 -13.06 21.53
N LEU A 162 18.35 -13.61 22.51
CA LEU A 162 18.79 -13.60 23.90
C LEU A 162 19.99 -14.52 24.13
N ASP A 163 20.03 -15.69 23.50
CA ASP A 163 21.16 -16.61 23.55
C ASP A 163 22.41 -15.97 22.95
N ALA A 164 22.27 -15.24 21.84
CA ALA A 164 23.36 -14.49 21.23
C ALA A 164 23.87 -13.37 22.14
N ALA A 165 22.96 -12.65 22.80
CA ALA A 165 23.31 -11.60 23.76
C ALA A 165 24.03 -12.17 24.99
N ALA A 166 23.55 -13.29 25.53
CA ALA A 166 24.16 -13.98 26.67
C ALA A 166 25.56 -14.53 26.32
N ALA A 167 25.71 -15.12 25.13
CA ALA A 167 26.98 -15.63 24.64
C ALA A 167 27.94 -14.52 24.16
N LYS A 168 27.49 -13.25 24.12
CA LYS A 168 28.21 -12.11 23.53
C LYS A 168 28.68 -12.37 22.10
N LYS A 169 27.86 -13.08 21.31
CA LYS A 169 28.14 -13.43 19.91
C LYS A 169 27.24 -12.64 18.99
N THR A 170 27.74 -12.37 17.79
CA THR A 170 26.95 -11.78 16.71
C THR A 170 26.10 -12.87 16.04
N ALA A 171 24.78 -12.67 16.01
CA ALA A 171 23.85 -13.53 15.26
C ALA A 171 23.36 -12.79 14.01
N SER A 172 23.61 -13.36 12.84
CA SER A 172 23.07 -12.89 11.56
C SER A 172 21.87 -13.75 11.16
N ILE A 173 20.67 -13.18 11.16
CA ILE A 173 19.42 -13.88 10.84
C ILE A 173 18.77 -13.21 9.62
N ILE A 174 18.42 -14.02 8.62
CA ILE A 174 17.68 -13.57 7.44
C ILE A 174 16.25 -14.12 7.52
N LEU A 175 15.25 -13.23 7.48
CA LEU A 175 13.84 -13.60 7.51
C LEU A 175 13.32 -13.86 6.09
N SER A 176 13.19 -15.13 5.72
CA SER A 176 12.61 -15.57 4.44
C SER A 176 11.18 -16.10 4.61
N GLY A 177 10.41 -16.08 3.53
CA GLY A 177 9.02 -16.54 3.52
C GLY A 177 8.23 -15.96 2.35
N SER A 178 7.08 -16.55 2.06
CA SER A 178 6.20 -16.11 0.97
C SER A 178 5.56 -14.74 1.26
N ARG A 179 4.75 -14.24 0.32
CA ARG A 179 4.06 -12.95 0.46
C ARG A 179 3.03 -13.02 1.59
N ALA A 180 2.96 -11.97 2.41
CA ALA A 180 1.99 -11.82 3.50
C ALA A 180 2.08 -12.86 4.63
N THR A 181 3.21 -13.56 4.80
CA THR A 181 3.41 -14.49 5.94
C THR A 181 3.64 -13.81 7.28
N GLY A 182 3.91 -12.49 7.28
CA GLY A 182 4.16 -11.72 8.51
C GLY A 182 5.64 -11.41 8.78
N LYS A 183 6.54 -11.55 7.81
CA LYS A 183 7.97 -11.21 7.95
C LYS A 183 8.22 -9.82 8.56
N SER A 184 7.50 -8.80 8.08
CA SER A 184 7.62 -7.44 8.61
C SER A 184 7.09 -7.31 10.04
N MET A 185 6.10 -8.12 10.43
CA MET A 185 5.61 -8.18 11.81
C MET A 185 6.60 -8.89 12.72
N LEU A 186 7.21 -9.98 12.26
CA LEU A 186 8.25 -10.71 12.99
C LEU A 186 9.46 -9.81 13.28
N LEU A 187 9.86 -8.98 12.31
CA LEU A 187 10.90 -7.97 12.49
C LEU A 187 10.49 -6.89 13.49
N LEU A 188 9.25 -6.39 13.44
CA LEU A 188 8.73 -5.44 14.41
C LEU A 188 8.76 -6.02 15.83
N GLN A 189 8.38 -7.29 15.99
CA GLN A 189 8.42 -8.00 17.27
C GLN A 189 9.85 -8.12 17.79
N ALA A 190 10.83 -8.43 16.92
CA ALA A 190 12.24 -8.45 17.28
C ALA A 190 12.78 -7.07 17.71
N ILE A 191 12.33 -5.99 17.05
CA ILE A 191 12.69 -4.63 17.46
C ILE A 191 12.04 -4.29 18.81
N ALA A 192 10.78 -4.68 19.01
CA ALA A 192 10.07 -4.45 20.25
C ALA A 192 10.75 -5.17 21.43
N THR A 193 11.23 -6.41 21.26
CA THR A 193 12.00 -7.12 22.31
C THR A 193 13.36 -6.48 22.58
N ALA A 194 14.03 -5.96 21.54
CA ALA A 194 15.26 -5.22 21.71
C ALA A 194 15.03 -3.95 22.55
N PHE A 195 13.96 -3.20 22.28
CA PHE A 195 13.61 -2.01 23.06
C PHE A 195 13.21 -2.31 24.50
N THR A 196 12.43 -3.38 24.76
CA THR A 196 12.09 -3.75 26.14
C THR A 196 13.31 -4.21 26.95
N LYS A 197 14.33 -4.78 26.30
CA LYS A 197 15.63 -5.09 26.91
C LYS A 197 16.58 -3.89 27.02
N GLY A 198 16.22 -2.72 26.49
CA GLY A 198 17.07 -1.53 26.50
C GLY A 198 18.25 -1.60 25.52
N TRP A 199 18.13 -2.37 24.43
CA TRP A 199 19.16 -2.44 23.40
C TRP A 199 19.11 -1.27 22.44
N ILE A 200 20.26 -0.98 21.82
CA ILE A 200 20.36 0.01 20.75
C ILE A 200 19.88 -0.65 19.45
N VAL A 201 18.83 -0.09 18.85
CA VAL A 201 18.28 -0.58 17.58
C VAL A 201 18.64 0.39 16.46
N ILE A 202 19.29 -0.14 15.43
CA ILE A 202 19.53 0.56 14.16
C ILE A 202 18.68 -0.14 13.11
N SER A 203 17.68 0.54 12.56
CA SER A 203 16.87 0.01 11.47
C SER A 203 16.82 1.00 10.31
N ILE A 204 16.86 0.43 9.10
CA ILE A 204 16.83 1.15 7.84
C ILE A 204 15.50 0.82 7.17
N PRO A 205 14.46 1.64 7.41
CA PRO A 205 13.15 1.49 6.77
C PRO A 205 13.16 2.03 5.32
N ASP A 206 12.11 1.70 4.55
CA ASP A 206 11.95 2.02 3.11
C ASP A 206 11.72 3.50 2.74
#